data_AF-A0A7J3NQM8-F1
#
_entry.id   AF-A0A7J3NQM8-F1
#
_cell.length_a   1.000
_cell.length_b   1.000
_cell.length_c   1.000
_cell.angle_alpha   90.00
_cell.angle_beta   90.00
_cell.angle_gamma   90.00
#
_symmetry.space_group_name_H-M   'P 1'
#
loop_
_entity.id
_entity.type
_entity.pdbx_description
1 polymer ?
#
loop_
_entity_poly.entity_id
_entity_poly.type
_entity_poly.pdbx_seq_one_letter_code
_entity_poly.pdbx_strand_id
1 'polypeptide(L)' 'KLSGQVTDEMLTDFFIVGTPKDCIEKIEEFRKAGVRHFILINVGPDPKYVLRAYMEKIAPAFQ' A
#
# COMPACT_ATOMS: atom_id res chain seq x y z
N LYS A 1 20.45 -7.49 -1.89
CA LYS A 1 19.92 -8.20 -0.71
C LYS A 1 19.45 -7.18 0.31
N LEU A 2 18.28 -6.56 0.11
CA LEU A 2 17.69 -5.63 1.09
C LEU A 2 16.90 -6.37 2.19
N SER A 3 16.47 -7.60 1.93
CA SER A 3 15.57 -8.37 2.79
C SER A 3 16.12 -8.72 4.18
N GLY A 4 17.43 -8.61 4.42
CA GLY A 4 18.02 -8.85 5.75
C GLY A 4 18.20 -7.59 6.60
N GLN A 5 17.88 -6.41 6.05
CA GLN A 5 18.05 -5.11 6.72
C GLN A 5 16.72 -4.39 6.97
N VAL A 6 15.62 -4.91 6.42
CA VAL A 6 14.28 -4.35 6.61
C VAL A 6 13.59 -5.15 7.71
N THR A 7 13.27 -4.48 8.81
CA THR A 7 12.50 -5.07 9.91
C THR A 7 11.00 -4.91 9.68
N ASP A 8 10.18 -5.72 10.36
CA ASP A 8 8.72 -5.58 10.32
C ASP A 8 8.24 -4.21 10.83
N GLU A 9 8.99 -3.62 11.76
CA GLU A 9 8.76 -2.25 12.25
C GLU A 9 8.95 -1.23 11.12
N MET A 10 10.04 -1.32 10.36
CA MET A 10 10.25 -0.45 9.19
C MET A 10 9.16 -0.62 8.13
N LEU A 11 8.66 -1.84 7.94
CA LEU A 11 7.53 -2.10 7.05
C LEU A 11 6.26 -1.40 7.52
N THR A 12 6.00 -1.40 8.82
CA THR A 12 4.80 -0.79 9.42
C THR A 12 4.87 0.74 9.43
N ASP A 13 6.06 1.30 9.69
CA ASP A 13 6.24 2.75 9.85
C ASP A 13 6.35 3.50 8.52
N PHE A 14 6.97 2.88 7.51
CA PHE A 14 7.32 3.56 6.26
C PHE A 14 6.51 3.10 5.05
N PHE A 15 5.74 2.02 5.15
CA PHE A 15 4.99 1.46 4.03
C PHE A 15 3.51 1.26 4.37
N ILE A 16 2.68 1.35 3.35
CA ILE A 16 1.32 0.80 3.38
C ILE A 16 1.42 -0.62 2.83
N VAL A 17 1.37 -1.61 3.72
CA VAL A 17 1.60 -3.02 3.40
C VAL A 17 0.57 -3.91 4.07
N GLY A 18 0.14 -4.97 3.39
CA GLY A 18 -0.84 -5.93 3.89
C GLY A 18 -1.78 -6.44 2.79
N THR A 19 -2.98 -6.83 3.20
CA THR A 19 -4.06 -7.18 2.29
C THR A 19 -4.65 -5.92 1.64
N PRO A 20 -5.43 -6.03 0.54
CA PRO A 20 -6.12 -4.88 -0.03
C PRO A 20 -6.99 -4.11 0.97
N LYS A 21 -7.60 -4.81 1.94
CA LYS A 21 -8.41 -4.20 2.99
C LYS A 21 -7.55 -3.32 3.91
N ASP A 22 -6.42 -3.85 4.38
CA ASP A 22 -5.49 -3.11 5.25
C ASP A 22 -4.98 -1.85 4.56
N CYS A 23 -4.66 -1.96 3.26
CA CYS A 23 -4.24 -0.82 2.44
C CYS A 23 -5.32 0.25 2.32
N ILE A 24 -6.59 -0.14 2.10
CA ILE A 24 -7.72 0.79 2.00
C ILE A 24 -7.92 1.52 3.34
N GLU A 25 -7.95 0.79 4.45
CA GLU A 25 -8.12 1.38 5.79
C GLU A 25 -7.01 2.40 6.06
N LYS A 26 -5.76 2.06 5.73
CA LYS A 26 -4.62 2.97 5.93
C LYS A 26 -4.68 4.20 5.03
N ILE A 27 -5.02 4.04 3.74
CA ILE A 27 -5.18 5.17 2.82
C ILE A 27 -6.29 6.13 3.31
N GLU A 28 -7.38 5.60 3.88
CA GLU A 28 -8.45 6.43 4.43
C GLU A 28 -8.01 7.24 5.66
N GLU A 29 -7.12 6.71 6.51
CA GLU A 29 -6.49 7.49 7.59
C GLU A 29 -5.73 8.69 7.04
N PHE A 30 -4.89 8.49 6.03
CA PHE A 30 -4.15 9.57 5.37
C PHE A 30 -5.08 10.58 4.67
N ARG A 31 -6.16 10.11 4.04
CA ARG A 31 -7.16 10.98 3.40
C ARG A 31 -7.85 11.88 4.42
N LYS A 32 -8.25 11.32 5.57
CA LYS A 32 -8.82 12.07 6.71
C LYS A 32 -7.83 13.08 7.28
N ALA A 33 -6.54 12.76 7.29
CA ALA A 33 -5.47 13.68 7.68
C ALA A 33 -5.19 14.80 6.64
N GLY A 34 -5.83 14.77 5.47
CA GLY A 34 -5.73 15.84 4.47
C GLY A 34 -5.01 15.46 3.18
N VAL A 35 -4.47 14.24 3.05
CA VAL A 35 -3.82 13.79 1.81
C VAL A 35 -4.84 13.74 0.67
N ARG A 36 -4.42 14.18 -0.52
CA ARG A 36 -5.25 14.22 -1.75
C ARG A 36 -4.60 13.54 -2.95
N HIS A 37 -3.29 13.29 -2.90
CA HIS A 37 -2.55 12.66 -3.99
C HIS A 37 -1.63 11.58 -3.42
N PHE A 38 -1.73 10.38 -3.97
CA PHE A 38 -0.89 9.23 -3.62
C PHE A 38 -0.08 8.81 -4.85
N ILE A 39 1.20 8.54 -4.63
CA ILE A 39 2.07 7.91 -5.63
C ILE A 39 2.21 6.44 -5.23
N LEU A 40 1.84 5.55 -6.14
CA LEU A 40 1.95 4.11 -5.93
C LEU A 40 3.27 3.59 -6.48
N ILE A 41 4.03 2.88 -5.65
CA ILE A 41 5.21 2.12 -6.08
C ILE A 41 4.82 0.65 -6.09
N ASN A 42 4.93 0.00 -7.25
CA ASN A 42 4.56 -1.41 -7.40
C ASN A 42 5.61 -2.31 -6.74
N VAL A 43 5.34 -2.71 -5.49
CA VAL A 43 6.24 -3.53 -4.67
C VAL A 43 5.54 -4.80 -4.23
N GLY A 44 6.16 -5.95 -4.49
CA GLY A 44 5.72 -7.25 -3.98
C GLY A 44 6.35 -8.41 -4.74
N PRO A 45 6.15 -9.65 -4.27
CA PRO A 45 6.76 -10.84 -4.86
C PRO A 45 6.25 -11.14 -6.28
N ASP A 46 5.01 -10.75 -6.59
CA ASP A 46 4.43 -10.80 -7.95
C ASP A 46 3.90 -9.42 -8.36
N PRO A 47 4.67 -8.65 -9.14
CA PRO A 47 4.27 -7.31 -9.58
C PRO A 47 2.98 -7.28 -10.42
N LYS A 48 2.62 -8.37 -11.12
CA LYS A 48 1.38 -8.43 -11.92
C LYS A 48 0.18 -8.56 -10.99
N TYR A 49 0.29 -9.42 -9.98
CA TYR A 49 -0.73 -9.54 -8.94
C TYR A 49 -0.92 -8.22 -8.20
N VAL A 50 0.18 -7.56 -7.79
CA VAL A 50 0.11 -6.30 -7.04
C VAL A 50 -0.56 -5.19 -7.87
N LEU A 51 -0.18 -5.04 -9.14
CA LEU A 51 -0.84 -4.08 -10.02
C LEU A 51 -2.34 -4.36 -10.16
N ARG A 52 -2.73 -5.63 -10.32
CA ARG A 52 -4.14 -6.03 -10.37
C ARG A 52 -4.87 -5.69 -9.07
N ALA A 53 -4.25 -5.95 -7.92
CA ALA A 53 -4.83 -5.62 -6.62
C ALA A 53 -5.06 -4.10 -6.46
N TYR A 54 -4.12 -3.25 -6.91
CA TYR A 54 -4.33 -1.81 -6.93
C TYR A 54 -5.54 -1.42 -7.78
N MET A 55 -5.59 -1.89 -9.03
CA MET A 55 -6.61 -1.46 -10.00
C MET A 55 -8.01 -2.00 -9.68
N GLU A 56 -8.11 -3.25 -9.25
CA GLU A 56 -9.41 -3.94 -9.11
C GLU A 56 -9.95 -3.89 -7.68
N LYS A 57 -9.10 -3.73 -6.66
CA LYS A 57 -9.53 -3.82 -5.25
C LYS A 57 -9.35 -2.55 -4.45
N ILE A 58 -8.29 -1.77 -4.71
CA ILE A 58 -7.95 -0.60 -3.89
C ILE A 58 -8.48 0.69 -4.52
N ALA A 59 -8.09 1.01 -5.76
CA ALA A 59 -8.47 2.24 -6.43
C ALA A 59 -10.00 2.49 -6.50
N PRO A 60 -10.85 1.47 -6.74
CA PRO A 60 -12.30 1.67 -6.76
C PRO A 60 -12.92 2.16 -5.44
N ALA A 61 -12.22 2.00 -4.30
CA ALA A 61 -12.71 2.49 -3.00
C ALA A 61 -12.58 4.01 -2.82
N PHE A 62 -11.87 4.69 -3.73
CA PHE A 62 -11.51 6.12 -3.60
C PHE A 62 -11.90 6.96 -4.83
N GLN A 63 -12.79 6.44 -5.69
CA GLN A 63 -13.34 7.16 -6.84
C GLN A 63 -14.47 8.12 -6.44
#